data_AF-A0AAW3HNA7-F1
#
_entry.id   AF-A0AAW3HNA7-F1
#
_cell.length_a   1.000
_cell.length_b   1.000
_cell.length_c   1.000
_cell.angle_alpha   90.00
_cell.angle_beta   90.00
_cell.angle_gamma   90.00
#
_symmetry.space_group_name_H-M   'P 1'
#
loop_
_entity.id
_entity.type
_entity.pdbx_description
1 polymer ?
#
loop_
_entity_poly.entity_id
_entity_poly.type
_entity_poly.pdbx_seq_one_letter_code
_entity_poly.pdbx_strand_id
1 'polypeptide(L)'
;MTKAFQPRPYQDLIINHEIDILRCNVWAGMGMGKTVATLTTLEDLFMAGAETQPALVLAPLRVAASTWPDEAVTQATSAAS
;
A
#
# COMPACT_ATOMS: atom_id res chain seq x y z
N MET A 1 -18.11 0.15 9.26
CA MET A 1 -17.73 1.53 8.89
C MET A 1 -16.33 1.47 8.30
N THR A 2 -16.22 1.45 6.98
CA THR A 2 -14.92 1.50 6.29
C THR A 2 -14.45 2.95 6.37
N LYS A 3 -13.35 3.19 7.08
CA LYS A 3 -12.81 4.54 7.27
C LYS A 3 -11.85 4.84 6.11
N ALA A 4 -12.02 6.00 5.46
CA ALA A 4 -11.08 6.49 4.46
C ALA A 4 -9.65 6.48 5.03
N PHE A 5 -8.70 5.99 4.24
CA PHE A 5 -7.30 5.95 4.65
C PHE A 5 -6.74 7.37 4.59
N GLN A 6 -6.19 7.84 5.70
CA GLN A 6 -5.46 9.10 5.74
C GLN A 6 -4.08 8.80 6.30
N PRO A 7 -3.03 8.86 5.46
CA PRO A 7 -1.70 8.48 5.89
C PRO A 7 -1.27 9.35 7.07
N ARG A 8 -0.67 8.69 8.06
CA ARG A 8 0.02 9.38 9.14
C ARG A 8 1.37 9.86 8.61
N PRO A 9 1.98 10.92 9.19
CA PRO A 9 3.25 11.46 8.70
C PRO A 9 4.40 10.43 8.61
N TYR A 10 4.36 9.36 9.40
CA TYR A 10 5.37 8.29 9.34
C TYR A 10 5.17 7.34 8.15
N GLN A 11 3.96 7.25 7.59
CA GLN A 11 3.65 6.41 6.43
C GLN A 11 4.17 7.06 5.15
N ASP A 12 4.23 8.39 5.10
CA ASP A 12 4.85 9.14 4.00
C ASP A 12 6.33 8.74 3.83
N LEU A 13 7.02 8.35 4.92
CA LEU A 13 8.40 7.86 4.83
C LEU A 13 8.48 6.53 4.06
N ILE A 14 7.50 5.65 4.24
CA ILE A 14 7.44 4.36 3.53
C ILE A 14 7.07 4.61 2.07
N ILE A 15 6.04 5.43 1.82
CA ILE A 15 5.53 5.71 0.47
C ILE A 15 6.63 6.34 -0.39
N ASN A 16 7.24 7.42 0.10
CA ASN A 16 8.30 8.10 -0.64
C ASN A 16 9.51 7.19 -0.87
N HIS A 17 9.87 6.36 0.12
CA HIS A 17 10.99 5.41 -0.02
C HIS A 17 10.74 4.37 -1.13
N GLU A 18 9.51 3.87 -1.24
CA GLU A 18 9.12 2.91 -2.28
C GLU A 18 9.02 3.55 -3.67
N ILE A 19 8.60 4.82 -3.76
CA ILE A 19 8.57 5.59 -5.02
C ILE A 19 10.00 5.87 -5.52
N ASP A 20 10.89 6.32 -4.64
CA ASP A 20 12.23 6.79 -5.01
C ASP A 20 13.19 5.63 -5.36
N ILE A 21 12.92 4.42 -4.85
CA ILE A 21 13.84 3.29 -4.94
C ILE A 21 13.12 2.08 -5.54
N LEU A 22 13.39 1.83 -6.83
CA LEU A 22 12.80 0.76 -7.65
C LEU A 22 12.84 -0.65 -7.03
N ARG A 23 13.81 -0.92 -6.15
CA ARG A 23 13.97 -2.21 -5.45
C ARG A 23 14.34 -1.97 -4.00
N CYS A 24 13.34 -1.67 -3.20
CA CYS A 24 13.48 -1.32 -1.80
C CYS A 24 13.07 -2.45 -0.86
N ASN A 25 13.37 -2.26 0.43
CA ASN A 25 12.88 -3.10 1.51
C ASN A 25 12.47 -2.21 2.68
N VAL A 26 11.27 -2.41 3.20
CA VAL A 26 10.70 -1.59 4.27
C VAL A 26 10.86 -2.30 5.61
N TRP A 27 11.70 -1.73 6.48
CA TRP A 27 11.88 -2.24 7.85
C TRP A 27 11.04 -1.44 8.83
N ALA A 28 9.81 -1.92 9.08
CA ALA A 28 8.89 -1.26 10.00
C ALA A 28 8.26 -2.25 11.00
N GLY A 29 8.05 -1.78 12.23
CA GLY A 29 7.40 -2.53 13.29
C GLY A 29 5.98 -3.00 12.92
N MET A 30 5.45 -3.95 13.69
CA MET A 30 4.06 -4.38 13.55
C MET A 30 3.10 -3.21 13.79
N GLY A 31 2.00 -3.14 13.03
CA GLY A 31 1.00 -2.09 13.16
C GLY A 31 1.37 -0.73 12.55
N MET A 32 2.56 -0.57 11.96
CA MET A 32 3.00 0.67 11.31
C MET A 32 2.37 0.92 9.92
N GLY A 33 1.37 0.13 9.52
CA GLY A 33 0.68 0.31 8.23
C GLY A 33 1.58 0.11 7.02
N LYS A 34 2.44 -0.91 7.03
CA LYS A 34 3.32 -1.26 5.90
C LYS A 34 2.53 -1.57 4.64
N THR A 35 1.54 -2.47 4.76
CA THR A 35 0.74 -2.93 3.62
C THR A 35 -0.04 -1.79 2.97
N VAL A 36 -0.77 -0.99 3.76
CA VAL A 36 -1.54 0.15 3.22
C VAL A 36 -0.65 1.24 2.63
N ALA A 37 0.54 1.47 3.19
CA ALA A 37 1.52 2.37 2.60
C ALA A 37 1.99 1.83 1.23
N THR A 38 2.32 0.53 1.14
CA THR A 38 2.70 -0.10 -0.14
C THR A 38 1.60 -0.07 -1.19
N LEU A 39 0.35 -0.29 -0.79
CA LEU A 39 -0.77 -0.17 -1.72
C LEU A 39 -0.99 1.30 -2.15
N THR A 40 -0.72 2.28 -1.28
CA THR A 40 -0.76 3.72 -1.63
C THR A 40 0.32 4.05 -2.67
N THR A 41 1.55 3.56 -2.46
CA THR A 41 2.63 3.72 -3.45
C THR A 41 2.25 3.13 -4.80
N LEU A 42 1.68 1.93 -4.82
CA LEU A 42 1.25 1.31 -6.07
C LEU A 42 0.19 2.16 -6.77
N GLU A 43 -0.82 2.65 -6.05
CA GLU A 43 -1.84 3.55 -6.58
C GLU A 43 -1.22 4.82 -7.19
N ASP A 44 -0.30 5.47 -6.48
CA ASP A 44 0.40 6.66 -6.97
C ASP A 44 1.18 6.38 -8.28
N LEU A 45 1.86 5.23 -8.35
CA LEU A 45 2.58 4.80 -9.55
C LEU A 45 1.64 4.53 -10.74
N PHE A 46 0.47 3.91 -10.49
CA PHE A 46 -0.55 3.69 -11.52
C PHE A 46 -1.19 5.01 -11.98
N MET A 47 -1.52 5.90 -11.05
CA MET A 47 -2.13 7.21 -11.35
C MET A 47 -1.18 8.12 -12.13
N ALA A 48 0.12 8.07 -11.82
CA ALA A 48 1.15 8.78 -12.56
C ALA A 48 1.44 8.17 -13.95
N GLY A 49 0.91 6.98 -14.25
CA GLY A 49 1.22 6.21 -15.46
C GLY A 49 2.63 5.62 -15.48
N ALA A 50 3.31 5.60 -14.33
CA ALA A 50 4.64 5.02 -14.17
C ALA A 50 4.58 3.49 -14.13
N GLU A 51 3.49 2.92 -13.62
CA GLU A 51 3.18 1.50 -13.69
C GLU A 51 1.83 1.29 -14.41
N THR A 52 1.73 0.23 -15.22
CA THR A 52 0.54 -0.10 -16.01
C THR A 52 0.19 -1.59 -15.97
N GLN A 53 1.07 -2.41 -15.41
CA GLN A 53 0.91 -3.86 -15.31
C GLN A 53 0.35 -4.26 -13.93
N PRO A 54 -0.39 -5.38 -13.85
CA PRO A 54 -0.89 -5.88 -12.58
C PRO A 54 0.24 -6.20 -11.59
N ALA A 55 0.07 -5.79 -10.33
CA ALA A 55 1.01 -6.07 -9.24
C ALA A 55 0.84 -7.52 -8.70
N LEU A 56 1.96 -8.22 -8.49
CA LEU A 56 2.00 -9.55 -7.87
C LEU A 56 2.45 -9.43 -6.40
N VAL A 57 1.60 -9.87 -5.48
CA VAL A 57 1.92 -9.93 -4.05
C VAL A 57 2.35 -11.35 -3.67
N LEU A 58 3.54 -11.47 -3.08
CA LEU A 58 4.03 -12.72 -2.48
C LEU A 58 3.98 -12.62 -0.96
N ALA A 59 3.18 -13.46 -0.31
CA ALA A 59 3.01 -13.44 1.14
C ALA A 59 2.67 -14.85 1.69
N PRO A 60 2.87 -15.10 3.00
CA PRO A 60 2.35 -16.29 3.66
C PRO A 60 0.82 -16.40 3.46
N LEU A 61 0.32 -17.64 3.30
CA LEU A 61 -1.07 -17.93 2.91
C LEU A 61 -2.12 -17.08 3.64
N ARG A 62 -2.01 -16.95 4.98
CA ARG A 62 -2.95 -16.17 5.78
C ARG A 62 -2.95 -14.69 5.40
N VAL A 63 -1.76 -14.11 5.24
CA VAL A 63 -1.59 -12.68 4.92
C VAL A 63 -2.10 -12.39 3.51
N ALA A 64 -1.82 -13.29 2.56
CA ALA A 64 -2.35 -13.21 1.21
C ALA A 64 -3.89 -13.33 1.17
N ALA A 65 -4.48 -14.16 2.03
CA ALA A 65 -5.91 -14.41 2.06
C ALA A 65 -6.74 -13.35 2.79
N SER A 66 -6.17 -12.64 3.77
CA SER A 66 -6.92 -11.65 4.57
C SER A 66 -6.36 -10.23 4.46
N THR A 67 -5.09 -10.02 4.81
CA THR A 67 -4.55 -8.67 5.01
C THR A 67 -4.55 -7.85 3.72
N TRP A 68 -4.06 -8.41 2.62
CA TRP A 68 -3.99 -7.67 1.35
C TRP A 68 -5.38 -7.38 0.75
N PRO A 69 -6.31 -8.35 0.65
CA PRO A 69 -7.67 -8.07 0.19
C PRO A 69 -8.42 -7.04 1.05
N ASP A 70 -8.34 -7.16 2.38
CA ASP A 70 -9.05 -6.28 3.31
C ASP A 70 -8.58 -4.83 3.19
N GLU A 71 -7.26 -4.63 3.07
CA GLU A 71 -6.68 -3.29 2.90
C GLU A 71 -6.95 -2.71 1.52
N ALA A 72 -6.88 -3.50 0.45
CA ALA A 72 -7.21 -3.06 -0.91
C ALA A 72 -8.67 -2.57 -1.01
N VAL A 73 -9.62 -3.26 -0.38
CA VAL A 73 -11.03 -2.82 -0.32
C VAL A 73 -11.16 -1.49 0.44
N THR A 74 -10.42 -1.35 1.54
CA THR A 74 -10.41 -0.11 2.34
C THR A 74 -9.89 1.08 1.54
N GLN A 75 -8.82 0.89 0.77
CA GLN A 75 -8.24 1.93 -0.06
C GLN A 75 -9.11 2.30 -1.28
N ALA A 76 -9.68 1.31 -1.97
CA ALA A 76 -10.63 1.55 -3.05
C ALA A 76 -11.85 2.37 -2.58
N THR A 77 -12.29 2.16 -1.34
CA THR A 77 -13.36 2.98 -0.72
C THR A 77 -12.90 4.42 -0.45
N SER A 78 -11.61 4.62 -0.17
CA SER A 78 -11.01 5.93 0.09
C SER A 78 -10.88 6.78 -1.18
N ALA A 79 -10.55 6.17 -2.32
CA ALA A 79 -10.39 6.88 -3.60
C ALA A 79 -11.73 7.37 -4.20
N ALA A 80 -12.86 6.81 -3.77
CA ALA A 80 -14.20 7.18 -4.23
C ALA A 80 -14.86 8.30 -3.41
N SER A 81 -14.17 8.82 -2.39
CA SER A 81 -14.66 9.86 -1.46
C SER A 81 -13.96 11.20 -1.70
#